data_AF-A0AAD0LJB7-F1
#
_entry.id   AF-A0AAD0LJB7-F1
#
_cell.length_a   1.000
_cell.length_b   1.000
_cell.length_c   1.000
_cell.angle_alpha   90.00
_cell.angle_beta   90.00
_cell.angle_gamma   90.00
#
_symmetry.space_group_name_H-M   'P 1'
#
loop_
_entity.id
_entity.type
_entity.pdbx_description
1 polymer ?
#
loop_
_entity_poly.entity_id
_entity_poly.type
_entity_poly.pdbx_seq_one_letter_code
_entity_poly.pdbx_strand_id
1 'polypeptide(L)'
;MINRYTIGAAAALFAVATFTPEPAHAISASYRAQLEKSGCTQVTDSNGTCDIHKTKAQNTGGALPDVIGGNTEDAFSALSAAGWNSSEPLTFDKGNHRLILTVRGDTVINAEQIK
;
A
#
# COMPACT_ATOMS: atom_id res chain seq x y z
N MET A 1 -36.24 49.54 -11.09
CA MET A 1 -36.43 50.26 -9.81
C MET A 1 -35.71 49.47 -8.73
N ILE A 2 -34.73 50.08 -8.07
CA ILE A 2 -33.99 49.50 -6.94
C ILE A 2 -34.78 49.83 -5.67
N ASN A 3 -35.12 48.84 -4.85
CA ASN A 3 -35.46 49.10 -3.45
C ASN A 3 -34.60 48.23 -2.53
N ARG A 4 -34.02 48.92 -1.56
CA ARG A 4 -33.01 48.52 -0.57
C ARG A 4 -33.69 48.49 0.81
N TYR A 5 -33.07 47.80 1.77
CA TYR A 5 -33.53 47.58 3.16
C TYR A 5 -34.56 46.45 3.26
N THR A 6 -34.22 45.27 3.80
CA THR A 6 -33.80 45.10 5.20
C THR A 6 -32.80 43.97 5.37
N ILE A 7 -31.68 44.31 5.99
CA ILE A 7 -30.69 43.40 6.57
C ILE A 7 -31.40 42.64 7.70
N GLY A 8 -31.76 41.39 7.43
CA GLY A 8 -32.27 40.44 8.41
C GLY A 8 -31.29 39.28 8.50
N ALA A 9 -30.36 39.38 9.45
CA ALA A 9 -29.40 38.35 9.76
C ALA A 9 -30.12 37.04 10.12
N ALA A 10 -29.97 36.02 9.29
CA ALA A 10 -30.23 34.64 9.67
C ALA A 10 -29.13 33.77 9.07
N ALA A 11 -27.93 33.93 9.62
CA ALA A 11 -26.83 33.01 9.42
C ALA A 11 -27.19 31.66 10.06
N ALA A 12 -27.89 30.81 9.31
CA ALA A 12 -27.99 29.39 9.65
C ALA A 12 -26.69 28.71 9.19
N LEU A 13 -25.62 28.96 9.97
CA LEU A 13 -24.37 28.20 9.90
C LEU A 13 -24.70 26.73 10.21
N PHE A 14 -24.74 25.90 9.17
CA PHE A 14 -24.58 24.46 9.32
C PHE A 14 -23.21 24.22 9.96
N ALA A 15 -23.20 24.03 11.29
CA ALA A 15 -22.03 23.57 12.02
C ALA A 15 -21.79 22.10 11.63
N VAL A 16 -21.09 21.90 10.51
CA VAL A 16 -20.41 20.63 10.25
C VAL A 16 -19.36 20.51 11.34
N ALA A 17 -19.64 19.68 12.35
CA ALA A 17 -18.63 19.24 13.30
C ALA A 17 -17.56 18.49 12.51
N THR A 18 -16.51 19.21 12.12
CA THR A 18 -15.30 18.59 11.60
C THR A 18 -14.74 17.75 12.73
N PHE A 19 -14.87 16.43 12.61
CA PHE A 19 -14.04 15.49 13.37
C PHE A 19 -12.59 15.84 13.03
N THR A 20 -11.95 16.62 13.90
CA THR A 20 -10.51 16.75 13.90
C THR A 20 -9.97 15.37 14.27
N PRO A 21 -9.20 14.68 13.42
CA PRO A 21 -8.52 13.47 13.86
C PRO A 21 -7.58 13.89 15.01
N GLU A 22 -7.84 13.42 16.22
CA GLU A 22 -6.94 13.61 17.36
C GLU A 22 -5.57 13.02 17.01
N PRO A 23 -4.48 13.80 16.93
CA PRO A 23 -3.15 13.22 16.90
C PRO A 23 -2.66 13.20 18.35
N ALA A 24 -3.12 12.22 19.14
CA ALA A 24 -2.64 12.08 20.51
C ALA A 24 -2.53 10.62 20.97
N HIS A 25 -2.25 9.70 20.05
CA HIS A 25 -1.54 8.49 20.45
C HIS A 25 -0.08 8.88 20.60
N ALA A 26 0.42 8.93 21.83
CA ALA A 26 1.85 9.00 22.11
C ALA A 26 2.52 7.76 21.50
N ILE A 27 2.89 7.87 20.23
CA ILE A 27 3.62 6.84 19.49
C ILE A 27 4.92 6.66 20.26
N SER A 28 5.11 5.51 20.91
CA SER A 28 6.34 5.25 21.64
C SER A 28 7.53 5.40 20.70
N ALA A 29 8.66 5.86 21.21
CA ALA A 29 9.88 5.99 20.40
C ALA A 29 10.25 4.65 19.75
N SER A 30 9.99 3.53 20.43
CA SER A 30 10.16 2.18 19.91
C SER A 30 9.20 1.84 18.78
N TYR A 31 7.97 2.35 18.78
CA TYR A 31 7.01 2.12 17.69
C TYR A 31 7.35 2.97 16.46
N ARG A 32 7.81 4.22 16.62
CA ARG A 32 8.36 5.00 15.49
C ARG A 32 9.55 4.30 14.83
N ALA A 33 10.50 3.82 15.63
CA ALA A 33 11.66 3.09 15.12
C ALA A 33 11.26 1.82 14.35
N GLN A 34 10.19 1.14 14.80
CA GLN A 34 9.65 -0.03 14.09
C GLN A 34 9.02 0.36 12.75
N LEU A 35 8.24 1.43 12.69
CA LEU A 35 7.67 1.95 11.43
C LEU A 35 8.78 2.31 10.43
N GLU A 36 9.84 2.99 10.86
CA GLU A 36 10.97 3.34 9.99
C GLU A 36 11.74 2.11 9.48
N LYS A 37 12.00 1.13 10.36
CA LYS A 37 12.70 -0.12 10.00
C LYS A 37 11.87 -1.02 9.07
N SER A 38 10.56 -1.06 9.30
CA SER A 38 9.61 -1.88 8.55
C SER A 38 9.11 -1.20 7.28
N GLY A 39 9.36 0.10 7.10
CA GLY A 39 8.82 0.89 5.99
C GLY A 39 7.32 1.10 6.05
N CYS A 40 6.67 0.73 7.16
CA CYS A 40 5.24 0.92 7.37
C CYS A 40 4.93 2.35 7.81
N THR A 41 3.74 2.80 7.46
CA THR A 41 3.06 3.91 8.12
C THR A 41 2.11 3.37 9.19
N GLN A 42 1.73 4.22 10.14
CA GLN A 42 0.76 3.86 11.19
C GLN A 42 -0.59 3.39 10.60
N VAL A 43 -0.97 3.96 9.45
CA VAL A 43 -2.19 3.58 8.72
C VAL A 43 -2.05 2.21 8.09
N THR A 44 -0.92 1.93 7.42
CA THR A 44 -0.68 0.64 6.77
C THR A 44 -0.46 -0.51 7.76
N ASP A 45 0.03 -0.20 8.95
CA ASP A 45 0.08 -1.14 10.07
C ASP A 45 -1.33 -1.42 10.62
N SER A 46 -2.11 -0.37 10.88
CA SER A 46 -3.47 -0.51 11.41
C SER A 46 -4.45 -1.20 10.44
N ASN A 47 -4.28 -1.03 9.14
CA ASN A 47 -5.14 -1.69 8.14
C ASN A 47 -4.59 -3.06 7.68
N GLY A 48 -3.45 -3.50 8.24
CA GLY A 48 -2.85 -4.81 7.98
C GLY A 48 -2.16 -4.96 6.62
N THR A 49 -2.00 -3.89 5.84
CA THR A 49 -1.29 -3.94 4.55
C THR A 49 0.23 -3.94 4.69
N CYS A 50 0.74 -3.64 5.89
CA CYS A 50 2.16 -3.62 6.22
C CYS A 50 2.35 -4.10 7.66
N ASP A 51 3.36 -4.93 7.93
CA ASP A 51 3.59 -5.53 9.25
C ASP A 51 4.86 -4.93 9.90
N ILE A 52 4.70 -4.22 11.02
CA ILE A 52 5.81 -3.53 11.70
C ILE A 52 6.89 -4.47 12.26
N HIS A 53 6.57 -5.74 12.44
CA HIS A 53 7.52 -6.75 12.91
C HIS A 53 8.35 -7.33 11.76
N LYS A 54 8.00 -7.02 10.51
CA LYS A 54 8.75 -7.38 9.31
C LYS A 54 9.73 -6.28 8.91
N THR A 55 10.77 -6.67 8.19
CA THR A 55 11.71 -5.70 7.58
C THR A 55 11.05 -4.98 6.41
N LYS A 56 11.57 -3.79 6.06
CA LYS A 56 11.13 -3.03 4.88
C LYS A 56 10.99 -3.90 3.64
N ALA A 57 12.01 -4.69 3.32
CA ALA A 57 12.02 -5.58 2.16
C ALA A 57 10.89 -6.64 2.19
N GLN A 58 10.55 -7.17 3.36
CA GLN A 58 9.46 -8.13 3.53
C GLN A 58 8.09 -7.46 3.36
N ASN A 59 7.94 -6.20 3.78
CA ASN A 59 6.70 -5.45 3.58
C ASN A 59 6.51 -4.94 2.15
N THR A 60 7.60 -4.59 1.45
CA THR A 60 7.55 -4.38 -0.01
C THR A 60 7.23 -5.67 -0.79
N GLY A 61 7.26 -6.85 -0.15
CA GLY A 61 6.92 -8.14 -0.76
C GLY A 61 5.44 -8.49 -0.79
N GLY A 62 4.57 -7.67 -0.21
CA GLY A 62 3.12 -7.84 -0.28
C GLY A 62 2.48 -7.24 -1.53
N ALA A 63 3.10 -6.21 -2.12
CA ALA A 63 2.68 -5.68 -3.40
C ALA A 63 3.43 -6.44 -4.50
N LEU A 64 2.73 -7.32 -5.22
CA LEU A 64 3.23 -7.83 -6.47
C LEU A 64 3.45 -6.65 -7.41
N PRO A 65 4.64 -6.50 -8.04
CA PRO A 65 4.76 -5.57 -9.16
C PRO A 65 3.70 -5.94 -10.20
N ASP A 66 3.10 -4.94 -10.84
CA ASP A 66 2.14 -5.18 -11.91
C ASP A 66 2.87 -5.77 -13.11
N VAL A 67 2.90 -7.10 -13.16
CA VAL A 67 3.55 -7.88 -14.21
C VAL A 67 2.53 -8.42 -15.21
N ILE A 68 1.22 -8.24 -14.98
CA ILE A 68 0.18 -8.81 -15.82
C ILE A 68 0.09 -8.04 -17.15
N GLY A 69 0.10 -8.76 -18.26
CA GLY A 69 0.12 -8.20 -19.60
C GLY A 69 1.50 -7.74 -20.07
N GLY A 70 2.51 -7.75 -19.18
CA GLY A 70 3.91 -7.56 -19.53
C GLY A 70 4.53 -8.79 -20.17
N ASN A 71 5.72 -8.62 -20.77
CA ASN A 71 6.51 -9.74 -21.23
C ASN A 71 7.24 -10.43 -20.05
N THR A 72 7.71 -11.66 -20.26
CA THR A 72 8.31 -12.46 -19.19
C THR A 72 9.63 -11.87 -18.67
N GLU A 73 10.37 -11.16 -19.51
CA GLU A 73 11.65 -10.53 -19.17
C GLU A 73 11.48 -9.34 -18.24
N ASP A 74 10.56 -8.44 -18.57
CA ASP A 74 10.20 -7.29 -17.75
C ASP A 74 9.63 -7.74 -16.40
N ALA A 75 8.79 -8.79 -16.43
CA ALA A 75 8.27 -9.39 -15.21
C ALA A 75 9.38 -9.95 -14.31
N PHE A 76 10.34 -10.68 -14.89
CA PHE A 76 11.47 -11.23 -14.15
C PHE A 76 12.34 -10.11 -13.55
N SER A 77 12.63 -9.06 -14.33
CA SER A 77 13.41 -7.91 -13.89
C SER A 77 12.71 -7.16 -12.75
N ALA A 78 11.41 -6.89 -12.88
CA ALA A 78 10.61 -6.22 -11.86
C ALA A 78 10.52 -7.04 -10.56
N LEU A 79 10.32 -8.35 -10.67
CA LEU A 79 10.28 -9.26 -9.52
C LEU A 79 11.63 -9.33 -8.82
N SER A 80 12.72 -9.46 -9.59
CA SER A 80 14.09 -9.48 -9.07
C SER A 80 14.42 -8.15 -8.36
N ALA A 81 14.05 -7.01 -8.94
CA ALA A 81 14.22 -5.69 -8.34
C ALA A 81 13.36 -5.53 -7.07
N ALA A 82 12.19 -6.15 -7.03
CA ALA A 82 11.34 -6.23 -5.85
C ALA A 82 11.86 -7.24 -4.80
N GLY A 83 12.97 -7.93 -5.06
CA GLY A 83 13.61 -8.87 -4.14
C GLY A 83 12.96 -10.25 -4.10
N TRP A 84 12.27 -10.63 -5.16
CA TRP A 84 11.82 -12.00 -5.39
C TRP A 84 12.93 -12.81 -6.06
N ASN A 85 13.14 -14.04 -5.61
CA ASN A 85 14.17 -14.92 -6.11
C ASN A 85 13.55 -16.01 -6.98
N SER A 86 14.00 -16.18 -8.23
CA SER A 86 13.52 -17.29 -9.06
C SER A 86 14.14 -18.60 -8.58
N SER A 87 13.29 -19.52 -8.12
CA SER A 87 13.68 -20.87 -7.70
C SER A 87 13.45 -21.90 -8.80
N GLU A 88 12.41 -21.68 -9.60
CA GLU A 88 12.02 -22.52 -10.74
C GLU A 88 11.50 -21.60 -11.86
N PRO A 89 11.41 -22.09 -13.12
CA PRO A 89 10.84 -21.31 -14.20
C PRO A 89 9.44 -20.79 -13.85
N LEU A 90 9.24 -19.47 -13.97
CA LEU A 90 8.00 -18.76 -13.63
C LEU A 90 7.61 -18.80 -12.14
N THR A 91 8.44 -19.37 -11.29
CA THR A 91 8.21 -19.44 -9.84
C THR A 91 9.23 -18.58 -9.13
N PHE A 92 8.76 -17.76 -8.21
CA PHE A 92 9.58 -16.85 -7.43
C PHE A 92 9.28 -16.96 -5.95
N ASP A 93 10.30 -16.97 -5.12
CA ASP A 93 10.18 -17.06 -3.68
C ASP A 93 10.67 -15.77 -3.01
N LYS A 94 9.96 -15.37 -1.95
CA LYS A 94 10.30 -14.23 -1.10
C LYS A 94 9.89 -14.51 0.34
N GLY A 95 10.86 -14.96 1.14
CA GLY A 95 10.61 -15.43 2.51
C GLY A 95 9.71 -16.66 2.48
N ASN A 96 8.52 -16.56 3.07
CA ASN A 96 7.53 -17.66 3.07
C ASN A 96 6.53 -17.54 1.91
N HIS A 97 6.68 -16.55 1.04
CA HIS A 97 5.78 -16.36 -0.08
C HIS A 97 6.37 -16.98 -1.34
N ARG A 98 5.51 -17.66 -2.10
CA ARG A 98 5.82 -18.20 -3.43
C ARG A 98 4.86 -17.62 -4.45
N LEU A 99 5.40 -16.98 -5.48
CA LEU A 99 4.67 -16.40 -6.60
C LEU A 99 4.83 -17.30 -7.82
N ILE A 100 3.72 -17.67 -8.45
CA ILE A 100 3.70 -18.48 -9.67
C ILE A 100 3.11 -17.62 -10.78
N LEU A 101 3.89 -17.39 -11.84
CA LEU A 101 3.42 -16.72 -13.04
C LEU A 101 2.85 -17.74 -14.02
N THR A 102 1.72 -17.40 -14.63
CA THR A 102 1.21 -18.11 -15.81
C THR A 102 1.47 -17.25 -17.03
N VAL A 103 2.09 -17.83 -18.05
CA VAL A 103 2.39 -17.14 -19.31
C VAL A 103 1.65 -17.78 -20.48
N ARG A 104 1.33 -16.97 -21.50
CA ARG A 104 0.87 -17.43 -22.81
C ARG A 104 1.80 -16.85 -23.87
N GLY A 105 2.61 -17.71 -24.48
CA GLY A 105 3.73 -17.22 -25.30
C GLY A 105 4.73 -16.52 -24.38
N ASP A 106 4.98 -15.24 -24.66
CA ASP A 106 5.89 -14.41 -23.86
C ASP A 106 5.16 -13.44 -22.92
N THR A 107 3.83 -13.50 -22.84
CA THR A 107 3.03 -12.57 -22.03
C THR A 107 2.58 -13.22 -20.73
N VAL A 108 2.77 -12.53 -19.61
CA VAL A 108 2.23 -12.95 -18.31
C VAL A 108 0.72 -12.69 -18.28
N ILE A 109 -0.06 -13.74 -18.12
CA ILE A 109 -1.53 -13.69 -18.11
C ILE A 109 -2.13 -13.82 -16.71
N ASN A 110 -1.36 -14.34 -15.75
CA ASN A 110 -1.78 -14.47 -14.37
C ASN A 110 -0.55 -14.50 -13.44
N ALA A 111 -0.74 -14.07 -12.19
CA ALA A 111 0.26 -14.13 -11.14
C ALA A 111 -0.44 -14.55 -9.84
N GLU A 112 -0.09 -15.73 -9.33
CA GLU A 112 -0.69 -16.30 -8.13
C GLU A 112 0.32 -16.32 -6.99
N GLN A 113 0.02 -15.65 -5.88
CA GLN A 113 0.86 -15.63 -4.68
C GLN A 113 0.32 -16.57 -3.61
N ILE A 114 1.18 -17.49 -3.18
CA ILE A 114 0.97 -18.52 -2.17
C ILE A 114 1.85 -18.17 -0.95
N LYS A 115 1.45 -18.58 0.26
CA LYS A 115 2.17 -18.40 1.52
C LYS A 115 2.46 -19.76 2.16
#